data_AF-A0A2E8P9P6-F1
#
_entry.id   AF-A0A2E8P9P6-F1
#
_cell.length_a   1.000
_cell.length_b   1.000
_cell.length_c   1.000
_cell.angle_alpha   90.00
_cell.angle_beta   90.00
_cell.angle_gamma   90.00
#
_symmetry.space_group_name_H-M   'P 1'
#
loop_
_entity.id
_entity.type
_entity.pdbx_description
1 polymer ?
#
loop_
_entity_poly.entity_id
_entity_poly.type
_entity_poly.pdbx_seq_one_letter_code
_entity_poly.pdbx_strand_id
1 'polypeptide(L)'
;RYGDSGAVPQALTDYIKNRQGYDYNQHGQAGNTHTDFVPDEIIDRFCIIGTPEDHVRRLEELRALGVDQFAVYLQHDNKDHTLAEYGEKVIPAIQETLLAKS
;
A
#
# COMPACT_ATOMS: atom_id res chain seq x y z
N ARG A 1 16.45 21.45 -2.63
CA ARG A 1 15.86 22.43 -3.59
C ARG A 1 14.61 21.74 -4.15
N TYR A 2 13.44 22.29 -3.78
CA TYR A 2 12.11 21.65 -3.61
C TYR A 2 12.05 20.70 -2.39
N GLY A 3 11.02 20.87 -1.55
CA GLY A 3 10.71 20.00 -0.41
C GLY A 3 11.02 20.57 0.99
N ASP A 4 12.06 21.37 1.19
CA ASP A 4 12.47 21.77 2.56
C ASP A 4 11.60 22.86 3.22
N SER A 5 10.77 23.56 2.44
CA SER A 5 9.84 24.57 2.97
C SER A 5 8.65 24.69 2.02
N GLY A 6 7.45 24.33 2.47
CA GLY A 6 6.23 24.37 1.66
C GLY A 6 5.03 23.74 2.37
N ALA A 7 3.94 23.53 1.63
CA ALA A 7 2.70 22.95 2.14
C ALA A 7 2.78 21.42 2.37
N VAL A 8 3.87 20.78 1.98
CA VAL A 8 4.07 19.34 2.12
C VAL A 8 4.59 19.05 3.53
N PRO A 9 3.98 18.12 4.29
CA PRO A 9 4.47 17.73 5.60
C PRO A 9 5.93 17.29 5.56
N GLN A 10 6.74 17.77 6.50
CA GLN A 10 8.19 17.57 6.53
C GLN A 10 8.60 16.08 6.51
N ALA A 11 7.81 15.21 7.15
CA ALA A 11 8.01 13.76 7.14
C ALA A 11 8.06 13.19 5.71
N LEU A 12 7.29 13.76 4.76
CA LEU A 12 7.25 13.31 3.36
C LEU A 12 8.47 13.75 2.53
N THR A 13 9.31 14.62 3.07
CA THR A 13 10.50 15.15 2.37
C THR A 13 11.80 14.74 3.03
N ASP A 14 11.82 14.50 4.33
CA ASP A 14 13.05 14.19 5.08
C ASP A 14 13.62 12.81 4.75
N TYR A 15 12.77 11.79 4.61
CA TYR A 15 13.26 10.44 4.36
C TYR A 15 13.99 10.31 3.01
N ILE A 16 13.60 11.12 2.02
CA ILE A 16 14.19 11.10 0.67
C ILE A 16 15.67 11.54 0.69
N LYS A 17 16.10 12.33 1.70
CA LYS A 17 17.50 12.80 1.82
C LYS A 17 18.50 11.65 1.93
N ASN A 18 18.05 10.51 2.46
CA ASN A 18 18.87 9.30 2.64
C ASN A 18 18.82 8.37 1.43
N ARG A 19 18.00 8.66 0.41
CA ARG A 19 17.89 7.86 -0.81
C ARG A 19 19.21 7.85 -1.58
N GLN A 20 19.78 6.67 -1.74
CA GLN A 20 20.92 6.42 -2.63
C GLN A 20 20.44 5.83 -3.97
N GLY A 21 21.37 5.52 -4.88
CA GLY A 21 21.05 4.94 -6.19
C GLY A 21 20.07 3.76 -6.14
N TYR A 22 19.44 3.44 -7.27
CA TYR A 22 18.35 2.45 -7.36
C TYR A 22 18.73 1.31 -8.30
N ASP A 23 18.90 0.10 -7.78
CA ASP A 23 19.09 -1.10 -8.60
C ASP A 23 17.73 -1.69 -8.98
N TYR A 24 17.39 -1.60 -10.27
CA TYR A 24 16.16 -2.18 -10.80
C TYR A 24 16.12 -3.71 -10.71
N ASN A 25 17.26 -4.39 -10.58
CA ASN A 25 17.28 -5.85 -10.42
C ASN A 25 16.68 -6.31 -9.08
N GLN A 26 16.68 -5.44 -8.06
CA GLN A 26 16.07 -5.71 -6.76
C GLN A 26 14.63 -5.17 -6.64
N HIS A 27 14.07 -4.62 -7.73
CA HIS A 27 12.75 -4.01 -7.72
C HIS A 27 11.66 -5.01 -7.32
N GLY A 28 10.90 -4.68 -6.28
CA GLY A 28 9.81 -5.50 -5.78
C GLY A 28 10.25 -6.77 -5.04
N GLN A 29 11.54 -6.93 -4.72
CA GLN A 29 12.00 -8.03 -3.87
C GLN A 29 11.87 -7.66 -2.40
N ALA A 30 11.39 -8.59 -1.58
CA ALA A 30 11.41 -8.42 -0.13
C ALA A 30 12.86 -8.35 0.38
N GLY A 31 13.13 -7.41 1.30
CA GLY A 31 14.47 -7.23 1.88
C GLY A 31 15.48 -6.60 0.92
N ASN A 32 15.05 -5.91 -0.14
CA ASN A 32 15.98 -5.11 -0.94
C ASN A 32 16.50 -3.91 -0.13
N THR A 33 17.78 -3.61 -0.28
CA THR A 33 18.45 -2.54 0.49
C THR A 33 18.07 -1.14 0.01
N HIS A 34 17.38 -1.04 -1.13
CA HIS A 34 16.90 0.22 -1.71
C HIS A 34 15.61 0.73 -1.06
N THR A 35 15.03 0.01 -0.10
CA THR A 35 13.86 0.48 0.65
C THR A 35 14.14 0.79 2.12
N ASP A 36 15.32 0.46 2.65
CA ASP A 36 15.67 0.62 4.07
C ASP A 36 15.61 2.08 4.57
N PHE A 37 15.71 3.05 3.67
CA PHE A 37 15.62 4.47 4.01
C PHE A 37 14.17 4.97 4.17
N VAL A 38 13.17 4.15 3.86
CA VAL A 38 11.74 4.51 3.95
C VAL A 38 11.20 4.12 5.35
N PRO A 39 10.83 5.08 6.21
CA PRO A 39 10.35 4.80 7.56
C PRO A 39 8.97 4.13 7.56
N ASP A 40 8.68 3.38 8.62
CA ASP A 40 7.37 2.73 8.85
C ASP A 40 6.20 3.71 8.75
N GLU A 41 6.36 4.95 9.25
CA GLU A 41 5.31 5.97 9.16
C GLU A 41 4.99 6.41 7.72
N ILE A 42 5.96 6.29 6.80
CA ILE A 42 5.77 6.55 5.38
C ILE A 42 5.13 5.32 4.74
N ILE A 43 5.58 4.13 5.11
CA ILE A 43 4.99 2.87 4.65
C ILE A 43 3.50 2.79 4.99
N ASP A 44 3.10 3.06 6.24
CA ASP A 44 1.70 3.01 6.69
C ASP A 44 0.78 4.03 5.97
N ARG A 45 1.36 5.15 5.52
CA ARG A 45 0.61 6.19 4.77
C ARG A 45 0.35 5.82 3.32
N PHE A 46 1.27 5.09 2.68
CA PHE A 46 1.24 4.84 1.24
C PHE A 46 1.05 3.37 0.86
N CYS A 47 1.08 2.47 1.82
CA CYS A 47 0.93 1.04 1.61
C CYS A 47 -0.16 0.47 2.54
N ILE A 48 -0.67 -0.69 2.16
CA ILE A 48 -1.45 -1.56 3.02
C ILE A 48 -0.66 -2.87 3.08
N ILE A 49 -0.19 -3.23 4.27
CA ILE A 49 0.67 -4.39 4.52
C ILE A 49 0.13 -5.09 5.76
N GLY A 50 0.14 -6.42 5.76
CA GLY A 50 -0.25 -7.21 6.92
C GLY A 50 -1.05 -8.43 6.52
N THR A 51 -1.93 -8.87 7.42
CA THR A 51 -2.85 -9.98 7.14
C THR A 51 -4.04 -9.51 6.30
N PRO A 52 -4.85 -10.42 5.74
CA PRO A 52 -6.10 -10.05 5.07
C PRO A 52 -7.00 -9.15 5.94
N GLU A 53 -7.04 -9.36 7.26
CA GLU A 53 -7.81 -8.56 8.21
C GLU A 53 -7.29 -7.12 8.31
N ASP A 54 -5.97 -6.92 8.31
CA ASP A 54 -5.37 -5.58 8.26
C ASP A 54 -5.78 -4.83 6.99
N HIS A 55 -5.80 -5.55 5.87
CA HIS A 55 -6.22 -5.00 4.58
C HIS A 55 -7.70 -4.63 4.59
N VAL A 56 -8.58 -5.51 5.07
CA VAL A 56 -10.02 -5.23 5.19
C VAL A 56 -10.28 -4.03 6.08
N ARG A 57 -9.66 -3.96 7.27
CA ARG A 57 -9.78 -2.81 8.18
C ARG A 57 -9.42 -1.51 7.47
N ARG A 58 -8.28 -1.48 6.78
CA ARG A 58 -7.80 -0.26 6.11
C ARG A 58 -8.69 0.14 4.93
N LEU A 59 -9.20 -0.83 4.17
CA LEU A 59 -10.12 -0.57 3.06
C LEU A 59 -11.46 -0.02 3.56
N GLU A 60 -11.99 -0.51 4.69
CA GLU A 60 -13.20 0.04 5.31
C GLU A 60 -12.98 1.46 5.87
N GLU A 61 -11.81 1.75 6.46
CA GLU A 61 -11.45 3.12 6.85
C GLU A 61 -11.48 4.07 5.65
N LEU A 62 -10.88 3.67 4.52
CA LEU A 62 -10.86 4.46 3.29
C LEU A 62 -12.26 4.61 2.69
N ARG A 63 -13.08 3.55 2.72
CA ARG A 63 -14.48 3.58 2.30
C ARG A 63 -15.30 4.55 3.15
N ALA A 64 -15.10 4.58 4.46
CA ALA A 64 -15.78 5.51 5.36
C ALA A 64 -15.41 6.99 5.06
N LEU A 65 -14.24 7.22 4.46
CA LEU A 65 -13.82 8.54 3.95
C LEU A 65 -14.39 8.88 2.56
N GLY A 66 -15.17 7.98 1.95
CA GLY A 66 -15.86 8.17 0.68
C GLY A 66 -15.15 7.55 -0.53
N VAL A 67 -14.14 6.71 -0.34
CA VAL A 67 -13.51 5.97 -1.45
C VAL A 67 -14.44 4.83 -1.90
N ASP A 68 -14.74 4.78 -3.20
CA ASP A 68 -15.68 3.84 -3.81
C ASP A 68 -15.00 2.80 -4.73
N GLN A 69 -13.79 3.08 -5.20
CA GLN A 69 -13.03 2.18 -6.06
C GLN A 69 -11.57 2.06 -5.60
N PHE A 70 -11.08 0.81 -5.53
CA PHE A 70 -9.70 0.51 -5.17
C PHE A 70 -8.98 -0.18 -6.34
N ALA A 71 -7.81 0.34 -6.71
CA ALA A 71 -6.90 -0.30 -7.66
C ALA A 71 -5.71 -0.90 -6.89
N VAL A 72 -5.56 -2.22 -6.94
CA VAL A 72 -4.50 -2.93 -6.20
C VAL A 72 -3.23 -3.00 -7.05
N TYR A 73 -2.14 -2.42 -6.52
CA TYR A 73 -0.80 -2.51 -7.11
C TYR A 73 0.02 -3.60 -6.40
N LEU A 74 0.20 -4.75 -7.06
CA LEU A 74 1.01 -5.87 -6.55
C LEU A 74 2.51 -5.69 -6.92
N GLN A 75 3.20 -4.81 -6.20
CA GLN A 75 4.62 -4.50 -6.41
C GLN A 75 5.56 -5.22 -5.42
N HIS A 76 5.36 -6.52 -5.23
CA HIS A 76 6.28 -7.37 -4.46
C HIS A 76 6.48 -8.73 -5.15
N ASP A 77 7.32 -9.60 -4.60
CA ASP A 77 7.77 -10.87 -5.20
C ASP A 77 6.80 -12.05 -5.06
N ASN A 78 5.78 -11.93 -4.20
CA ASN A 78 4.77 -12.97 -3.93
C ASN A 78 3.36 -12.61 -4.41
N LYS A 79 3.25 -12.08 -5.63
CA LYS A 79 2.01 -11.51 -6.17
C LYS A 79 0.87 -12.51 -6.27
N ASP A 80 1.17 -13.74 -6.69
CA ASP A 80 0.15 -14.77 -6.93
C ASP A 80 -0.57 -15.16 -5.64
N HIS A 81 0.17 -15.31 -4.54
CA HIS A 81 -0.42 -15.58 -3.24
C HIS A 81 -1.27 -14.41 -2.76
N THR A 82 -0.77 -13.18 -2.84
CA THR A 82 -1.55 -11.99 -2.44
C THR A 82 -2.81 -11.83 -3.30
N LEU A 83 -2.74 -12.11 -4.59
CA LEU A 83 -3.91 -12.06 -5.47
C LEU A 83 -4.95 -13.11 -5.07
N ALA A 84 -4.52 -14.34 -4.74
CA ALA A 84 -5.41 -15.39 -4.25
C ALA A 84 -6.09 -15.00 -2.93
N GLU A 85 -5.32 -14.50 -1.96
CA GLU A 85 -5.82 -14.01 -0.67
C GLU A 85 -6.84 -12.87 -0.83
N TYR A 86 -6.60 -11.97 -1.80
CA TYR A 86 -7.57 -10.92 -2.13
C TYR A 86 -8.89 -11.49 -2.67
N GLY A 87 -8.82 -12.49 -3.55
CA GLY A 87 -10.00 -13.14 -4.10
C GLY A 87 -10.80 -13.93 -3.06
N GLU A 88 -10.11 -14.61 -2.14
CA GLU A 88 -10.74 -15.51 -1.17
C GLU A 88 -11.22 -14.81 0.10
N LYS A 89 -10.48 -13.79 0.57
CA LYS A 89 -10.67 -13.24 1.92
C LYS A 89 -10.95 -11.74 1.95
N VAL A 90 -10.29 -10.95 1.10
CA VAL A 90 -10.42 -9.47 1.17
C VAL A 90 -11.64 -8.98 0.41
N ILE A 91 -11.76 -9.29 -0.89
CA ILE A 91 -12.86 -8.82 -1.74
C ILE A 91 -14.23 -9.26 -1.17
N PRO A 92 -14.43 -10.54 -0.78
CA PRO A 92 -15.71 -10.98 -0.22
C PRO A 92 -16.09 -10.27 1.09
N ALA A 93 -15.11 -9.79 1.86
CA ALA A 93 -15.36 -9.13 3.15
C ALA A 93 -15.80 -7.67 3.00
N ILE A 94 -15.39 -6.98 1.92
CA ILE A 94 -15.72 -5.55 1.69
C ILE A 94 -16.80 -5.33 0.64
N GLN A 95 -17.06 -6.33 -0.21
CA GLN A 95 -18.04 -6.20 -1.27
C GLN A 95 -19.45 -6.43 -0.73
N GLU A 96 -20.36 -5.52 -1.04
CA GLU A 96 -21.77 -5.69 -0.70
C GLU A 96 -22.34 -6.90 -1.45
N THR A 97 -22.80 -7.90 -0.70
CA THR A 97 -23.44 -9.08 -1.30
C THR A 97 -24.85 -8.68 -1.71
N LEU A 98 -25.03 -8.40 -3.01
CA LEU A 98 -26.34 -8.13 -3.57
C LEU A 98 -27.00 -9.45 -3.99
N LEU A 99 -28.26 -9.62 -3.59
CA LEU A 99 -29.09 -10.70 -4.12
C LEU A 99 -29.35 -10.46 -5.61
N ALA A 100 -29.36 -11.53 -6.40
CA ALA A 100 -29.79 -11.46 -7.78
C ALA A 100 -31.22 -10.88 -7.85
N LYS A 101 -31.40 -9.84 -8.67
CA LYS A 101 -32.73 -9.30 -8.94
C LYS A 101 -33.43 -10.25 -9.92
N SER A 102 -34.63 -10.67 -9.55
CA SER A 102 -35.56 -11.45 -10.38
C SER A 102 -36.09 -10.66 -11.56
#